data_AF-A0A838J195-F1
#
_entry.id   AF-A0A838J195-F1
#
_cell.length_a   1.000
_cell.length_b   1.000
_cell.length_c   1.000
_cell.angle_alpha   90.00
_cell.angle_beta   90.00
_cell.angle_gamma   90.00
#
_symmetry.space_group_name_H-M   'P 1'
#
loop_
_entity.id
_entity.type
_entity.pdbx_description
1 polymer ?
#
loop_
_entity_poly.entity_id
_entity_poly.type
_entity_poly.pdbx_seq_one_letter_code
_entity_poly.pdbx_strand_id
1 'polypeptide(L)'
;ALGVIGEMPEFNLGATVLDRLHQAMLLYAAGRTDALRHFLKEEGAGTDQRFWKLAVSLSSLYPRHSDERRWVDGVQNQKKSLGL
;
A
#
# COMPACT_ATOMS: atom_id res chain seq x y z
N ALA A 1 1.33 -18.84 -35.29
CA ALA A 1 0.90 -17.67 -34.50
C ALA A 1 0.62 -18.16 -33.09
N LEU A 2 1.58 -17.97 -32.17
CA LEU A 2 1.44 -18.35 -30.77
C LEU A 2 0.65 -17.25 -30.05
N GLY A 3 -0.38 -17.66 -29.32
CA GLY A 3 -1.34 -16.79 -28.66
C GLY A 3 -0.67 -15.74 -27.78
N VAL A 4 -1.24 -14.53 -27.86
CA VAL A 4 -0.96 -13.41 -26.97
C VAL A 4 -1.06 -13.92 -25.54
N ILE A 5 0.08 -14.01 -24.88
CA ILE A 5 0.15 -14.14 -23.43
C ILE A 5 -0.68 -12.99 -22.87
N GLY A 6 -1.81 -13.32 -22.23
CA GLY A 6 -2.73 -12.33 -21.70
C GLY A 6 -1.95 -11.34 -20.86
N GLU A 7 -2.04 -10.06 -21.23
CA GLU A 7 -1.54 -8.96 -20.42
C GLU A 7 -1.99 -9.23 -18.98
N MET A 8 -1.03 -9.58 -18.11
CA MET A 8 -1.30 -9.49 -16.69
C MET A 8 -1.66 -8.03 -16.47
N PRO A 9 -2.82 -7.72 -15.86
CA PRO A 9 -3.22 -6.34 -15.68
C PRO A 9 -2.04 -5.61 -15.09
N GLU A 10 -1.54 -4.58 -15.79
CA GLU A 10 -0.45 -3.77 -15.29
C GLU A 10 -0.80 -3.44 -13.84
N PHE A 11 0.14 -3.71 -12.93
CA PHE A 11 -0.01 -3.36 -11.52
C PHE A 11 0.02 -1.83 -11.46
N ASN A 12 -1.09 -1.21 -11.85
CA ASN A 12 -1.15 0.21 -12.04
C ASN A 12 -1.14 0.83 -10.64
N LEU A 13 -0.05 1.51 -10.31
CA LEU A 13 0.01 2.34 -9.12
C LEU A 13 -1.22 3.23 -9.14
N GLY A 14 -2.10 3.06 -8.15
CA GLY A 14 -3.35 3.79 -8.07
C GLY A 14 -3.19 5.27 -8.43
N ALA A 15 -4.15 5.81 -9.18
CA ALA A 15 -4.04 7.12 -9.83
C ALA A 15 -3.77 8.26 -8.83
N THR A 16 -4.28 8.12 -7.61
CA THR A 16 -4.11 9.08 -6.52
C THR A 16 -3.29 8.51 -5.36
N VAL A 17 -2.82 9.39 -4.48
CA VAL A 17 -2.16 9.01 -3.23
C VAL A 17 -3.08 8.15 -2.35
N LEU A 18 -4.39 8.42 -2.37
CA LEU A 18 -5.39 7.63 -1.63
C LEU A 18 -5.48 6.21 -2.18
N ASP A 19 -5.56 6.06 -3.52
CA ASP A 19 -5.65 4.74 -4.15
C ASP A 19 -4.43 3.88 -3.82
N ARG A 20 -3.23 4.46 -3.87
CA ARG A 20 -1.99 3.76 -3.51
C ARG A 20 -1.96 3.36 -2.05
N LEU A 21 -2.39 4.25 -1.15
CA LEU A 21 -2.47 3.94 0.28
C LEU A 21 -3.48 2.82 0.54
N HIS A 22 -4.63 2.88 -0.10
CA HIS A 22 -5.65 1.84 0.03
C HIS A 22 -5.17 0.49 -0.49
N GLN A 23 -4.47 0.47 -1.63
CA GLN A 23 -3.83 -0.74 -2.14
C GLN A 23 -2.81 -1.33 -1.16
N ALA A 24 -1.99 -0.49 -0.52
CA ALA A 24 -1.08 -0.96 0.54
C ALA A 24 -1.84 -1.54 1.75
N MET A 25 -2.95 -0.92 2.14
CA MET A 25 -3.82 -1.43 3.21
C MET A 25 -4.40 -2.81 2.86
N LEU A 26 -4.85 -3.01 1.61
CA LEU A 26 -5.36 -4.30 1.15
C LEU A 26 -4.27 -5.39 1.10
N LEU A 27 -3.07 -5.05 0.65
CA LEU A 27 -1.93 -5.98 0.67
C LEU A 27 -1.57 -6.40 2.10
N TYR A 28 -1.59 -5.44 3.05
CA TYR A 28 -1.39 -5.73 4.47
C TYR A 28 -2.51 -6.61 5.04
N ALA A 29 -3.77 -6.26 4.77
CA ALA A 29 -4.94 -7.00 5.23
C ALA A 29 -4.94 -8.47 4.75
N ALA A 30 -4.47 -8.70 3.52
CA ALA A 30 -4.33 -10.02 2.93
C ALA A 30 -3.07 -10.80 3.38
N GLY A 31 -2.25 -10.24 4.28
CA GLY A 31 -1.00 -10.87 4.73
C GLY A 31 0.10 -10.97 3.66
N ARG A 32 -0.04 -10.24 2.54
CA ARG A 32 0.87 -10.31 1.39
C ARG A 32 2.11 -9.44 1.60
N THR A 33 2.93 -9.82 2.58
CA THR A 33 4.08 -9.02 3.05
C THR A 33 5.11 -8.74 1.95
N ASP A 34 5.42 -9.70 1.08
CA ASP A 34 6.39 -9.51 -0.01
C ASP A 34 5.86 -8.57 -1.10
N ALA A 35 4.58 -8.71 -1.47
CA ALA A 35 3.94 -7.81 -2.41
C ALA A 35 3.83 -6.38 -1.85
N LEU A 36 3.53 -6.23 -0.56
CA LEU A 36 3.54 -4.93 0.12
C LEU A 36 4.94 -4.31 0.10
N ARG A 37 5.99 -5.09 0.38
CA ARG A 37 7.39 -4.63 0.31
C ARG A 37 7.74 -4.15 -1.09
N HIS A 38 7.45 -4.96 -2.10
CA HIS A 38 7.71 -4.64 -3.51
C HIS A 38 6.96 -3.35 -3.92
N PHE A 39 5.68 -3.25 -3.56
CA PHE A 39 4.86 -2.07 -3.83
C PHE A 39 5.40 -0.79 -3.16
N LEU A 40 5.87 -0.88 -1.93
CA LEU A 40 6.40 0.28 -1.21
C LEU A 40 7.79 0.70 -1.70
N LYS A 41 8.66 -0.26 -2.07
CA LYS A 41 10.04 0.01 -2.47
C LYS A 41 10.22 0.13 -3.99
N GLU A 42 9.95 -0.95 -4.70
CA GLU A 42 10.29 -1.09 -6.12
C GLU A 42 9.32 -0.28 -6.99
N GLU A 43 8.03 -0.34 -6.69
CA GLU A 43 7.01 0.49 -7.35
C GLU A 43 6.99 1.94 -6.82
N GLY A 44 7.84 2.26 -5.84
CA GLY A 44 8.09 3.62 -5.38
C GLY A 44 6.96 4.27 -4.58
N ALA A 45 5.89 3.56 -4.22
CA ALA A 45 4.77 4.16 -3.44
C ALA A 45 5.25 4.74 -2.09
N GLY A 46 6.22 4.09 -1.44
CA GLY A 46 6.80 4.52 -0.17
C GLY A 46 7.75 5.72 -0.26
N THR A 47 8.11 6.17 -1.47
CA THR A 47 8.97 7.35 -1.66
C THR A 47 8.19 8.67 -1.58
N ASP A 48 6.86 8.63 -1.78
CA ASP A 48 6.02 9.82 -1.76
C ASP A 48 5.69 10.23 -0.32
N GLN A 49 6.18 11.39 0.12
CA GLN A 49 5.90 11.87 1.47
C GLN A 49 4.40 12.15 1.71
N ARG A 50 3.62 12.46 0.66
CA ARG A 50 2.17 12.66 0.76
C ARG A 50 1.45 11.38 1.15
N PHE A 51 1.95 10.21 0.70
CA PHE A 51 1.45 8.91 1.09
C PHE A 51 1.50 8.73 2.61
N TRP A 52 2.66 9.03 3.21
CA TRP A 52 2.85 8.88 4.66
C TRP A 52 2.05 9.89 5.47
N LYS A 53 1.96 11.14 4.99
CA LYS A 53 1.10 12.15 5.62
C LYS A 53 -0.36 11.71 5.62
N LEU A 54 -0.86 11.18 4.50
CA LEU A 54 -2.22 10.66 4.41
C LEU A 54 -2.44 9.46 5.34
N ALA A 55 -1.48 8.53 5.44
CA ALA A 55 -1.55 7.38 6.35
C ALA A 55 -1.71 7.81 7.81
N VAL A 56 -0.93 8.80 8.26
CA VAL A 56 -1.02 9.37 9.61
C VAL A 56 -2.39 10.05 9.83
N SER A 57 -2.87 10.81 8.85
CA SER A 57 -4.19 11.45 8.92
C SER A 57 -5.31 10.41 9.04
N LEU A 58 -5.30 9.36 8.22
CA LEU A 58 -6.31 8.30 8.26
C LEU A 58 -6.27 7.50 9.57
N SER A 59 -5.09 7.16 10.09
CA SER A 59 -4.96 6.51 11.41
C SER A 59 -5.61 7.33 12.54
N SER A 60 -5.52 8.66 12.46
CA SER A 60 -6.12 9.57 13.43
C SER A 60 -7.63 9.71 13.29
N LEU A 61 -8.16 9.52 12.08
CA LEU A 61 -9.59 9.66 11.76
C LEU A 61 -10.36 8.35 11.96
N TYR A 62 -9.71 7.19 11.79
CA TYR A 62 -10.39 5.91 11.92
C TYR A 62 -10.72 5.54 13.38
N PRO A 63 -11.89 4.92 13.62
CA PRO A 63 -12.24 4.38 14.93
C PRO A 63 -11.16 3.44 15.47
N ARG A 64 -10.90 3.49 16.78
CA ARG A 64 -9.81 2.74 17.44
C ARG A 64 -9.83 1.23 17.17
N HIS A 65 -11.00 0.66 16.96
CA HIS A 65 -11.20 -0.78 16.81
C HIS A 65 -11.57 -1.19 15.39
N SER A 66 -11.43 -0.29 14.41
CA SER A 66 -11.73 -0.61 13.02
C SER A 66 -10.58 -1.38 12.37
N ASP A 67 -10.93 -2.25 11.41
CA ASP A 67 -9.94 -2.98 10.62
C ASP A 67 -9.08 -2.02 9.78
N GLU A 68 -9.68 -0.96 9.23
CA GLU A 68 -8.99 0.06 8.44
C GLU A 68 -7.88 0.74 9.25
N ARG A 69 -8.14 1.03 10.53
CA ARG A 69 -7.11 1.55 11.43
C ARG A 69 -5.98 0.56 11.62
N ARG A 70 -6.30 -0.71 11.90
CA ARG A 70 -5.28 -1.76 12.05
C ARG A 70 -4.43 -1.88 10.78
N TRP A 71 -5.03 -1.79 9.60
CA TRP A 71 -4.33 -1.91 8.33
C TRP A 71 -3.40 -0.72 8.06
N VAL A 72 -3.87 0.52 8.24
CA VAL A 72 -3.03 1.71 8.01
C VAL A 72 -1.89 1.82 9.03
N ASP A 73 -2.12 1.43 10.28
CA ASP A 73 -1.07 1.35 11.31
C ASP A 73 -0.04 0.26 10.96
N GLY A 74 -0.51 -0.87 10.43
CA GLY A 74 0.31 -1.94 9.89
C GLY A 74 1.24 -1.50 8.75
N VAL A 75 0.70 -0.76 7.78
CA VAL A 75 1.48 -0.18 6.66
C VAL A 75 2.53 0.80 7.17
N GLN A 76 2.18 1.67 8.13
CA GLN A 76 3.14 2.60 8.76
C GLN A 76 4.24 1.87 9.54
N ASN A 77 3.93 0.75 10.18
CA ASN A 77 4.95 -0.06 10.84
C ASN A 77 5.91 -0.73 9.84
N GLN A 78 5.42 -1.12 8.66
CA GLN A 78 6.30 -1.63 7.61
C GLN A 78 7.26 -0.59 7.06
N LYS A 79 6.87 0.70 7.00
CA LYS A 79 7.81 1.77 6.67
C LYS A 79 9.11 1.67 7.49
N LYS A 80 8.97 1.53 8.81
CA LYS A 80 10.08 1.48 9.77
C LYS A 80 10.97 0.25 9.53
N SER A 81 10.38 -0.91 9.22
CA SER A 81 11.13 -2.15 8.95
C SER A 81 11.92 -2.08 7.64
N LEU A 82 11.44 -1.27 6.69
CA LEU A 82 12.00 -1.13 5.35
C LEU A 82 13.08 -0.05 5.25
N GLY A 83 13.24 0.79 6.27
CA GLY A 83 14.16 1.93 6.26
C GLY A 83 13.73 3.07 5.32
N LEU A 84 12.41 3.17 5.08
CA LEU A 84 11.78 4.24 4.28
C LEU A 84 11.36 5.45 5.13
#